data_AF-A0A2U2S6Z6-F1
#
_entry.id   AF-A0A2U2S6Z6-F1
#
_cell.length_a   1.000
_cell.length_b   1.000
_cell.length_c   1.000
_cell.angle_alpha   90.00
_cell.angle_beta   90.00
_cell.angle_gamma   90.00
#
_symmetry.space_group_name_H-M   'P 1'
#
loop_
_entity.id
_entity.type
_entity.pdbx_description
1 polymer ?
#
loop_
_entity_poly.entity_id
_entity_poly.type
_entity_poly.pdbx_seq_one_letter_code
_entity_poly.pdbx_strand_id
1 'polypeptide(L)'
;MPISKTPAFNLKVVLRETGLAADTLRAWERRYGLPIPQRSPGGHRLYSQYDIETIKWLMARQNEGLSISRAVELWKDEIAQGRDPLAETENRPAVSLPAFQQPIFLPPETNVDAIRSHWLAACLNFNEHAAEQALNQAFSLYPVETVCTEVLQRGMSELGMLWYEGRASVQQEHFASGLAMRRLDALLAAAPLPTRGKTILVGCPPEEWHTFSALLLTLFLRRRGLNVIYLGANVPISRFEETVSMVKADLVLLAAHHLVSAATLQQTALQLAAQGARVVFGGRIFNLHPSLRHKMPGHFLGERLDTSVETIERLLHDFPSPTYDNALPSEYSLALRSFLVKRPLVDAYINDQFQVIDFSSAYLETANRYMGNNVAASLQLGNIHYLESELEWLSQMLLSHRSDTALLHQYLMHYADALEKNLSPHLDFLVSWLRSTK
;
A
#
# COMPACT_ATOMS: atom_id res chain seq x y z
N MET A 1 -2.70 -23.61 34.90
CA MET A 1 -1.60 -24.32 35.60
C MET A 1 -0.37 -23.48 35.35
N PRO A 2 0.36 -23.06 36.38
CA PRO A 2 1.42 -22.07 36.22
C PRO A 2 2.43 -22.53 35.18
N ILE A 3 2.74 -21.65 34.22
CA ILE A 3 3.69 -21.95 33.13
C ILE A 3 5.02 -22.38 33.75
N SER A 4 5.51 -23.56 33.35
CA SER A 4 6.71 -24.14 33.94
C SER A 4 7.94 -23.28 33.64
N LYS A 5 8.60 -22.82 34.71
CA LYS A 5 9.92 -22.15 34.69
C LYS A 5 11.09 -23.12 34.72
N THR A 6 10.82 -24.43 34.70
CA THR A 6 11.87 -25.46 34.69
C THR A 6 12.46 -25.57 33.28
N PRO A 7 13.79 -25.47 33.12
CA PRO A 7 14.44 -25.56 31.81
C PRO A 7 14.36 -27.00 31.29
N ALA A 8 13.68 -27.19 30.15
CA ALA A 8 13.45 -28.51 29.54
C ALA A 8 13.76 -28.53 28.03
N PHE A 9 13.82 -27.37 27.38
CA PHE A 9 13.91 -27.25 25.92
C PHE A 9 15.29 -26.80 25.47
N ASN A 10 15.78 -27.39 24.38
CA ASN A 10 17.02 -26.96 23.73
C ASN A 10 16.73 -25.88 22.69
N LEU A 11 17.80 -25.20 22.22
CA LEU A 11 17.69 -24.13 21.23
C LEU A 11 16.90 -24.54 19.97
N LYS A 12 17.09 -25.76 19.45
CA LYS A 12 16.39 -26.21 18.23
C LYS A 12 14.86 -26.22 18.40
N VAL A 13 14.39 -26.64 19.57
CA VAL A 13 12.94 -26.64 19.88
C VAL A 13 12.43 -25.21 19.91
N VAL A 14 13.15 -24.29 20.56
CA VAL A 14 12.74 -22.88 20.63
C VAL A 14 12.67 -22.23 19.25
N LEU A 15 13.64 -22.47 18.36
CA LEU A 15 13.62 -21.92 17.00
C LEU A 15 12.42 -22.45 16.18
N ARG A 16 12.05 -23.73 16.37
CA ARG A 16 10.90 -24.32 15.69
C ARG A 16 9.57 -23.75 16.19
N GLU A 17 9.44 -23.55 17.50
CA GLU A 17 8.21 -23.06 18.13
C GLU A 17 8.00 -21.55 17.96
N THR A 18 9.08 -20.79 17.76
CA THR A 18 9.03 -19.31 17.65
C THR A 18 9.27 -18.81 16.24
N GLY A 19 9.87 -19.62 15.35
CA GLY A 19 10.24 -19.19 13.99
C GLY A 19 11.40 -18.19 13.93
N LEU A 20 12.00 -17.82 15.06
CA LEU A 20 13.13 -16.88 15.10
C LEU A 20 14.42 -17.54 14.61
N ALA A 21 15.30 -16.75 13.98
CA ALA A 21 16.67 -17.16 13.71
C ALA A 21 17.51 -17.21 14.99
N ALA A 22 18.45 -18.16 15.06
CA ALA A 22 19.29 -18.38 16.24
C ALA A 22 20.09 -17.14 16.65
N ASP A 23 20.56 -16.37 15.66
CA ASP A 23 21.35 -15.16 15.90
C ASP A 23 20.50 -14.01 16.42
N THR A 24 19.23 -13.92 16.02
CA THR A 24 18.26 -12.95 16.54
C THR A 24 17.98 -13.21 18.02
N LEU A 25 17.72 -14.47 18.39
CA LEU A 25 17.47 -14.85 19.78
C LEU A 25 18.70 -14.58 20.68
N ARG A 26 19.90 -14.89 20.17
CA ARG A 26 21.17 -14.57 20.88
C ARG A 26 21.42 -13.08 20.98
N ALA A 27 21.04 -12.30 19.97
CA ALA A 27 21.14 -10.86 19.99
C ALA A 27 20.22 -10.25 21.05
N TRP A 28 19.01 -10.78 21.21
CA TRP A 28 18.05 -10.32 22.22
C TRP A 28 18.53 -10.62 23.65
N GLU A 29 19.00 -11.84 23.89
CA GLU A 29 19.61 -12.25 25.18
C GLU A 29 20.78 -11.31 25.54
N ARG A 30 21.69 -11.06 24.59
CA ARG A 30 22.88 -10.22 24.83
C ARG A 30 22.55 -8.74 25.03
N ARG A 31 21.61 -8.18 24.24
CA ARG A 31 21.33 -6.74 24.23
C ARG A 31 20.33 -6.32 25.30
N TYR A 32 19.34 -7.16 25.58
CA TYR A 32 18.20 -6.78 26.41
C TYR A 32 18.04 -7.67 27.64
N GLY A 33 18.78 -8.77 27.73
CA GLY A 33 18.73 -9.70 28.85
C GLY A 33 17.49 -10.59 28.87
N LEU A 34 16.82 -10.77 27.72
CA LEU A 34 15.63 -11.61 27.58
C LEU A 34 15.69 -12.45 26.29
N PRO A 35 15.27 -13.72 26.30
CA PRO A 35 14.92 -14.53 27.49
C PRO A 35 16.15 -14.81 28.37
N ILE A 36 15.96 -15.44 29.54
CA ILE A 36 17.04 -15.74 30.52
C ILE A 36 17.26 -17.25 30.60
N PRO A 37 17.84 -17.88 29.57
CA PRO A 37 18.02 -19.34 29.57
C PRO A 37 19.03 -19.78 30.63
N GLN A 38 18.76 -20.94 31.24
CA GLN A 38 19.72 -21.59 32.12
C GLN A 38 20.81 -22.28 31.29
N ARG A 39 21.98 -22.51 31.89
CA ARG A 39 23.07 -23.25 31.23
C ARG A 39 23.15 -24.66 31.80
N SER A 40 23.28 -25.64 30.90
CA SER A 40 23.62 -27.00 31.29
C SER A 40 25.04 -27.07 31.86
N PRO A 41 25.42 -28.16 32.55
CA PRO A 41 26.79 -28.38 33.00
C PRO A 41 27.83 -28.33 31.87
N GLY A 42 27.42 -28.63 30.63
CA GLY A 42 28.25 -28.51 29.43
C GLY A 42 28.23 -27.12 28.75
N GLY A 43 27.63 -26.10 29.39
CA GLY A 43 27.62 -24.72 28.91
C GLY A 43 26.57 -24.36 27.86
N HIS A 44 25.70 -25.31 27.46
CA HIS A 44 24.65 -25.09 26.46
C HIS A 44 23.40 -24.44 27.08
N ARG A 45 22.69 -23.61 26.30
CA ARG A 45 21.45 -22.94 26.73
C ARG A 45 20.28 -23.91 26.78
N LEU A 46 19.57 -23.90 27.90
CA LEU A 46 18.32 -24.61 28.14
C LEU A 46 17.23 -23.59 28.47
N TYR A 47 16.10 -23.71 27.79
CA TYR A 47 14.96 -22.82 27.87
C TYR A 47 13.82 -23.53 28.59
N SER A 48 13.08 -22.77 29.40
CA SER A 48 11.84 -23.21 30.04
C SER A 48 10.63 -22.92 29.15
N GLN A 49 9.46 -23.45 29.50
CA GLN A 49 8.22 -23.07 28.80
C GLN A 49 7.95 -21.57 28.97
N TYR A 50 8.27 -21.03 30.14
CA TYR A 50 8.16 -19.60 30.42
C TYR A 50 9.03 -18.77 29.45
N ASP A 51 10.27 -19.18 29.17
CA ASP A 51 11.12 -18.48 28.20
C ASP A 51 10.54 -18.49 26.79
N ILE A 52 9.93 -19.59 26.36
CA ILE A 52 9.29 -19.69 25.04
C ILE A 52 8.10 -18.73 24.95
N GLU A 53 7.26 -18.67 25.98
CA GLU A 53 6.13 -17.76 26.02
C GLU A 53 6.56 -16.29 26.16
N THR A 54 7.67 -16.01 26.86
CA THR A 54 8.30 -14.67 26.85
C THR A 54 8.71 -14.26 25.44
N ILE A 55 9.35 -15.15 24.68
CA ILE A 55 9.75 -14.86 23.30
C ILE A 55 8.52 -14.59 22.44
N LYS A 56 7.49 -15.43 22.52
CA LYS A 56 6.24 -15.25 21.77
C LYS A 56 5.54 -13.95 22.14
N TRP A 57 5.54 -13.57 23.41
CA TRP A 57 4.98 -12.30 23.87
C TRP A 57 5.75 -11.11 23.28
N LEU A 58 7.09 -11.15 23.27
CA LEU A 58 7.91 -10.11 22.66
C LEU A 58 7.69 -10.00 21.15
N MET A 59 7.54 -11.14 20.47
CA MET A 59 7.19 -11.19 19.05
C MET A 59 5.80 -10.64 18.78
N ALA A 60 4.81 -10.93 19.62
CA ALA A 60 3.47 -10.38 19.50
C ALA A 60 3.48 -8.84 19.60
N ARG A 61 4.24 -8.28 20.55
CA ARG A 61 4.44 -6.83 20.67
C ARG A 61 5.15 -6.25 19.44
N GLN A 62 6.13 -6.95 18.87
CA GLN A 62 6.74 -6.52 17.61
C GLN A 62 5.77 -6.53 16.42
N ASN A 63 4.87 -7.52 16.36
CA ASN A 63 3.84 -7.59 15.33
C ASN A 63 2.78 -6.49 15.47
N GLU A 64 2.60 -5.96 16.69
CA GLU A 64 1.82 -4.75 16.98
C GLU A 64 2.59 -3.45 16.66
N GLY A 65 3.77 -3.55 16.04
CA GLY A 65 4.57 -2.41 15.60
C GLY A 65 5.57 -1.88 16.64
N LEU A 66 5.66 -2.48 17.83
CA LEU A 66 6.67 -2.05 18.81
C LEU A 66 8.07 -2.47 18.36
N SER A 67 9.05 -1.60 18.58
CA SER A 67 10.45 -2.03 18.49
C SER A 67 10.75 -3.05 19.59
N ILE A 68 11.67 -3.99 19.32
CA ILE A 68 12.02 -5.03 20.31
C ILE A 68 12.54 -4.41 21.63
N SER A 69 13.25 -3.29 21.57
CA SER A 69 13.71 -2.58 22.77
C SER A 69 12.52 -2.09 23.61
N ARG A 70 11.48 -1.54 22.98
CA ARG A 70 10.30 -1.04 23.67
C ARG A 70 9.44 -2.17 24.23
N ALA A 71 9.33 -3.29 23.51
CA ALA A 71 8.66 -4.49 24.01
C ALA A 71 9.36 -5.05 25.26
N VAL A 72 10.69 -5.04 25.30
CA VAL A 72 11.46 -5.48 26.47
C VAL A 72 11.35 -4.51 27.64
N GLU A 73 11.31 -3.19 27.40
CA GLU A 73 11.03 -2.21 28.47
C GLU A 73 9.66 -2.47 29.11
N LEU A 74 8.62 -2.65 28.29
CA LEU A 74 7.26 -2.91 28.77
C LEU A 74 7.19 -4.22 29.57
N TRP A 75 7.91 -5.26 29.14
CA TRP A 75 8.05 -6.50 29.89
C TRP A 75 8.69 -6.29 31.28
N LYS A 76 9.74 -5.46 31.36
CA LYS A 76 10.45 -5.19 32.61
C LYS A 76 9.61 -4.32 33.56
N ASP A 77 8.87 -3.36 33.04
CA ASP A 77 8.00 -2.48 33.82
C ASP A 77 6.84 -3.25 34.46
N GLU A 78 6.23 -4.18 33.74
CA GLU A 78 5.18 -5.06 34.27
C GLU A 78 5.71 -5.95 35.43
N ILE A 79 6.87 -6.57 35.24
CA ILE A 79 7.52 -7.37 36.31
C ILE A 79 7.89 -6.49 37.51
N ALA A 80 8.37 -5.26 37.29
CA ALA A 80 8.71 -4.32 38.36
C ALA A 80 7.48 -3.87 39.17
N GLN A 81 6.30 -3.84 38.54
CA GLN A 81 5.02 -3.57 39.20
C GLN A 81 4.39 -4.81 39.86
N GLY A 82 5.13 -5.93 39.91
CA GLY A 82 4.69 -7.17 40.55
C GLY A 82 3.66 -7.97 39.75
N ARG A 83 3.45 -7.62 38.47
CA ARG A 83 2.55 -8.32 37.56
C ARG A 83 3.37 -9.21 36.63
N ASP A 84 3.00 -10.48 36.51
CA ASP A 84 3.62 -11.37 35.52
C ASP A 84 2.95 -11.12 34.16
N PRO A 85 3.67 -10.66 33.11
CA PRO A 85 3.10 -10.40 31.79
C PRO A 85 2.43 -11.63 31.17
N LEU A 86 2.73 -12.82 31.68
CA LEU A 86 2.15 -14.09 31.26
C LEU A 86 1.07 -14.64 32.20
N ALA A 87 0.76 -13.97 33.33
CA ALA A 87 -0.32 -14.39 34.23
C ALA A 87 -1.70 -14.03 33.67
N GLU A 88 -1.84 -12.96 32.90
CA GLU A 88 -3.11 -12.59 32.24
C GLU A 88 -3.48 -13.52 31.07
N THR A 89 -2.58 -14.42 30.68
CA THR A 89 -2.85 -15.43 29.64
C THR A 89 -3.65 -16.63 30.17
N GLU A 90 -3.79 -16.81 31.50
CA GLU A 90 -4.54 -17.93 32.10
C GLU A 90 -6.06 -17.70 32.20
N ASN A 91 -6.53 -16.44 32.10
CA ASN A 91 -7.95 -16.09 32.26
C ASN A 91 -8.59 -15.45 31.02
N ARG A 92 -7.89 -15.43 29.88
CA ARG A 92 -8.60 -15.35 28.61
C ARG A 92 -9.32 -16.69 28.44
N PRO A 93 -10.64 -16.74 28.18
CA PRO A 93 -11.21 -17.93 27.57
C PRO A 93 -10.31 -18.27 26.39
N ALA A 94 -10.12 -19.55 26.09
CA ALA A 94 -9.45 -19.94 24.85
C ALA A 94 -10.19 -19.23 23.71
N VAL A 95 -9.70 -18.05 23.36
CA VAL A 95 -9.87 -17.43 22.07
C VAL A 95 -9.06 -18.42 21.27
N SER A 96 -9.75 -19.46 20.79
CA SER A 96 -9.49 -19.99 19.47
C SER A 96 -8.94 -18.79 18.71
N LEU A 97 -7.65 -18.80 18.35
CA LEU A 97 -7.15 -17.93 17.28
C LEU A 97 -8.34 -17.81 16.33
N PRO A 98 -8.96 -16.63 16.11
CA PRO A 98 -10.12 -16.57 15.25
C PRO A 98 -9.66 -17.28 14.01
N ALA A 99 -10.20 -18.48 13.77
CA ALA A 99 -9.45 -19.52 13.09
C ALA A 99 -9.23 -19.00 11.69
N PHE A 100 -8.06 -18.37 11.41
CA PHE A 100 -7.96 -17.19 10.51
C PHE A 100 -9.13 -17.25 9.58
N GLN A 101 -10.26 -16.58 9.91
CA GLN A 101 -11.56 -16.95 9.32
C GLN A 101 -11.27 -17.07 7.85
N GLN A 102 -11.22 -18.32 7.36
CA GLN A 102 -10.67 -18.53 6.03
C GLN A 102 -11.49 -17.57 5.19
N PRO A 103 -10.84 -16.67 4.42
CA PRO A 103 -11.60 -15.69 3.69
C PRO A 103 -12.73 -16.46 3.04
N ILE A 104 -13.99 -16.08 3.32
CA ILE A 104 -15.11 -16.79 2.73
C ILE A 104 -14.98 -16.55 1.24
N PHE A 105 -14.28 -17.47 0.58
CA PHE A 105 -14.12 -17.50 -0.85
C PHE A 105 -15.47 -17.96 -1.36
N LEU A 106 -16.11 -17.13 -2.17
CA LEU A 106 -17.27 -17.55 -2.93
C LEU A 106 -16.90 -18.86 -3.66
N PRO A 107 -17.82 -19.84 -3.76
CA PRO A 107 -17.56 -21.05 -4.52
C PRO A 107 -17.10 -20.66 -5.93
N PRO A 108 -15.99 -21.22 -6.44
CA PRO A 108 -15.47 -20.81 -7.73
C PRO A 108 -16.48 -21.12 -8.84
N GLU A 109 -16.90 -20.08 -9.56
CA GLU A 109 -17.87 -20.20 -10.66
C GLU A 109 -17.24 -20.83 -11.90
N THR A 110 -15.92 -20.65 -12.06
CA THR A 110 -15.12 -21.23 -13.15
C THR A 110 -13.82 -21.86 -12.64
N ASN A 111 -13.17 -22.67 -13.50
CA ASN A 111 -11.87 -23.26 -13.18
C ASN A 111 -10.75 -22.20 -12.97
N VAL A 112 -10.82 -21.04 -13.64
CA VAL A 112 -9.87 -19.95 -13.41
C VAL A 112 -10.10 -19.27 -12.05
N ASP A 113 -11.35 -19.16 -11.61
CA ASP A 113 -11.67 -18.65 -10.26
C ASP A 113 -11.15 -19.60 -9.18
N ALA A 114 -11.28 -20.91 -9.38
CA ALA A 114 -10.74 -21.91 -8.46
C ALA A 114 -9.22 -21.76 -8.33
N ILE A 115 -8.50 -21.59 -9.44
CA ILE A 115 -7.05 -21.37 -9.42
C ILE A 115 -6.70 -20.05 -8.73
N ARG A 116 -7.46 -18.97 -8.96
CA ARG A 116 -7.27 -17.69 -8.26
C ARG A 116 -7.46 -17.84 -6.75
N SER A 117 -8.51 -18.52 -6.30
CA SER A 117 -8.74 -18.78 -4.86
C SER A 117 -7.61 -19.59 -4.24
N HIS A 118 -7.09 -20.62 -4.94
CA HIS A 118 -5.93 -21.37 -4.46
C HIS A 118 -4.67 -20.50 -4.37
N TRP A 119 -4.41 -19.66 -5.36
CA TRP A 119 -3.29 -18.73 -5.35
C TRP A 119 -3.40 -17.75 -4.16
N LEU A 120 -4.58 -17.16 -3.94
CA LEU A 120 -4.83 -16.26 -2.81
C LEU A 120 -4.66 -16.96 -1.47
N ALA A 121 -5.24 -18.15 -1.30
CA ALA A 121 -5.08 -18.92 -0.07
C ALA A 121 -3.62 -19.27 0.19
N ALA A 122 -2.84 -19.60 -0.84
CA ALA A 122 -1.40 -19.82 -0.70
C ALA A 122 -0.64 -18.56 -0.28
N CYS A 123 -0.96 -17.41 -0.89
CA CYS A 123 -0.38 -16.11 -0.54
C CYS A 123 -0.68 -15.73 0.92
N LEU A 124 -1.92 -15.88 1.37
CA LEU A 124 -2.32 -15.60 2.75
C LEU A 124 -1.62 -16.52 3.77
N ASN A 125 -1.23 -17.72 3.36
CA ASN A 125 -0.50 -18.67 4.22
C ASN A 125 1.02 -18.60 4.04
N PHE A 126 1.56 -17.58 3.36
CA PHE A 126 3.00 -17.46 3.03
C PHE A 126 3.58 -18.71 2.32
N ASN A 127 2.74 -19.46 1.62
CA ASN A 127 3.15 -20.69 0.95
C ASN A 127 3.54 -20.40 -0.50
N GLU A 128 4.79 -19.97 -0.69
CA GLU A 128 5.34 -19.62 -2.00
C GLU A 128 5.25 -20.80 -2.97
N HIS A 129 5.53 -22.02 -2.51
CA HIS A 129 5.50 -23.21 -3.36
C HIS A 129 4.10 -23.47 -3.92
N ALA A 130 3.08 -23.43 -3.08
CA ALA A 130 1.69 -23.62 -3.52
C ALA A 130 1.21 -22.48 -4.43
N ALA A 131 1.61 -21.23 -4.14
CA ALA A 131 1.29 -20.09 -4.99
C ALA A 131 1.90 -20.26 -6.39
N GLU A 132 3.16 -20.64 -6.48
CA GLU A 132 3.82 -20.88 -7.77
C GLU A 132 3.25 -22.09 -8.52
N GLN A 133 2.84 -23.16 -7.81
CA GLN A 133 2.12 -24.28 -8.42
C GLN A 133 0.79 -23.85 -9.03
N ALA A 134 0.01 -23.03 -8.32
CA ALA A 134 -1.26 -22.50 -8.83
C ALA A 134 -1.03 -21.66 -10.10
N LEU A 135 -0.01 -20.81 -10.13
CA LEU A 135 0.34 -20.04 -11.33
C LEU A 135 0.83 -20.93 -12.48
N ASN A 136 1.69 -21.91 -12.22
CA ASN A 136 2.17 -22.83 -13.25
C ASN A 136 1.03 -23.65 -13.86
N GLN A 137 0.07 -24.09 -13.03
CA GLN A 137 -1.16 -24.73 -13.50
C GLN A 137 -1.97 -23.76 -14.37
N ALA A 138 -2.15 -22.51 -13.93
CA ALA A 138 -2.85 -21.48 -14.70
C ALA A 138 -2.23 -21.28 -16.09
N PHE A 139 -0.92 -21.09 -16.17
CA PHE A 139 -0.20 -20.88 -17.43
C PHE A 139 -0.16 -22.12 -18.33
N SER A 140 -0.40 -23.31 -17.78
CA SER A 140 -0.54 -24.54 -18.58
C SER A 140 -1.92 -24.66 -19.24
N LEU A 141 -2.92 -23.94 -18.72
CA LEU A 141 -4.33 -24.06 -19.14
C LEU A 141 -4.84 -22.82 -19.87
N TYR A 142 -4.28 -21.64 -19.61
CA TYR A 142 -4.79 -20.36 -20.09
C TYR A 142 -3.68 -19.50 -20.73
N PRO A 143 -4.05 -18.62 -21.70
CA PRO A 143 -3.13 -17.62 -22.22
C PRO A 143 -2.56 -16.73 -21.10
N VAL A 144 -1.35 -16.22 -21.33
CA VAL A 144 -0.64 -15.34 -20.38
C VAL A 144 -1.52 -14.16 -19.97
N GLU A 145 -2.19 -13.55 -20.93
CA GLU A 145 -3.10 -12.41 -20.73
C GLU A 145 -4.21 -12.77 -19.72
N THR A 146 -4.85 -13.93 -19.89
CA THR A 146 -5.90 -14.41 -18.99
C THR A 146 -5.37 -14.67 -17.59
N VAL A 147 -4.21 -15.32 -17.43
CA VAL A 147 -3.64 -15.56 -16.09
C VAL A 147 -3.28 -14.23 -15.41
N CYS A 148 -2.69 -13.31 -16.16
CA CYS A 148 -2.32 -11.98 -15.69
C CYS A 148 -3.53 -11.16 -15.22
N THR A 149 -4.65 -11.14 -15.97
CA THR A 149 -5.84 -10.37 -15.59
C THR A 149 -6.72 -11.10 -14.59
N GLU A 150 -7.02 -12.37 -14.83
CA GLU A 150 -8.03 -13.13 -14.09
C GLU A 150 -7.49 -13.82 -12.85
N VAL A 151 -6.18 -14.09 -12.74
CA VAL A 151 -5.58 -14.67 -11.53
C VAL A 151 -4.79 -13.62 -10.78
N LEU A 152 -3.78 -13.00 -11.41
CA LEU A 152 -2.89 -12.06 -10.73
C LEU A 152 -3.59 -10.73 -10.42
N GLN A 153 -4.10 -10.01 -11.41
CA GLN A 153 -4.70 -8.69 -11.18
C GLN A 153 -5.95 -8.76 -10.30
N ARG A 154 -6.90 -9.64 -10.62
CA ARG A 154 -8.08 -9.85 -9.77
C ARG A 154 -7.70 -10.37 -8.39
N GLY A 155 -6.74 -11.30 -8.29
CA GLY A 155 -6.26 -11.80 -7.01
C GLY A 155 -5.66 -10.70 -6.14
N MET A 156 -4.81 -9.83 -6.71
CA MET A 156 -4.28 -8.67 -6.00
C MET A 156 -5.38 -7.69 -5.57
N SER A 157 -6.43 -7.51 -6.39
CA SER A 157 -7.58 -6.69 -6.01
C SER A 157 -8.36 -7.30 -4.85
N GLU A 158 -8.61 -8.61 -4.87
CA GLU A 158 -9.28 -9.33 -3.77
C GLU A 158 -8.45 -9.29 -2.48
N LEU A 159 -7.13 -9.49 -2.58
CA LEU A 159 -6.22 -9.34 -1.45
C LEU A 159 -6.22 -7.92 -0.89
N GLY A 160 -6.24 -6.91 -1.75
CA GLY A 160 -6.35 -5.50 -1.36
C GLY A 160 -7.65 -5.22 -0.61
N MET A 161 -8.77 -5.84 -1.00
CA MET A 161 -10.03 -5.75 -0.27
C MET A 161 -9.95 -6.46 1.09
N LEU A 162 -9.35 -7.65 1.16
CA LEU A 162 -9.15 -8.35 2.43
C LEU A 162 -8.26 -7.54 3.38
N TRP A 163 -7.22 -6.90 2.85
CA TRP A 163 -6.36 -5.99 3.63
C TRP A 163 -7.14 -4.78 4.12
N TYR A 164 -7.93 -4.16 3.24
CA TYR A 164 -8.80 -3.04 3.57
C TYR A 164 -9.85 -3.39 4.66
N GLU A 165 -10.37 -4.61 4.65
CA GLU A 165 -11.29 -5.15 5.67
C GLU A 165 -10.60 -5.63 6.97
N GLY A 166 -9.27 -5.48 7.08
CA GLY A 166 -8.50 -5.98 8.23
C GLY A 166 -8.39 -7.51 8.32
N ARG A 167 -8.74 -8.22 7.24
CA ARG A 167 -8.71 -9.69 7.11
C ARG A 167 -7.42 -10.21 6.48
N ALA A 168 -6.60 -9.33 5.92
CA ALA A 168 -5.23 -9.61 5.51
C ALA A 168 -4.27 -8.56 6.11
N SER A 169 -3.07 -9.00 6.42
CA SER A 169 -1.98 -8.17 6.94
C SER A 169 -1.20 -7.50 5.81
N VAL A 170 -0.49 -6.41 6.14
CA VAL A 170 0.43 -5.74 5.22
C VAL A 170 1.51 -6.71 4.72
N GLN A 171 1.99 -7.62 5.57
CA GLN A 171 3.01 -8.61 5.22
C GLN A 171 2.48 -9.61 4.18
N GLN A 172 1.22 -10.03 4.27
CA GLN A 172 0.59 -10.89 3.26
C GLN A 172 0.41 -10.15 1.92
N GLU A 173 0.05 -8.86 1.95
CA GLU A 173 0.03 -8.01 0.75
C GLU A 173 1.41 -7.95 0.11
N HIS A 174 2.44 -7.60 0.89
CA HIS A 174 3.82 -7.51 0.40
C HIS A 174 4.34 -8.84 -0.16
N PHE A 175 4.02 -9.95 0.49
CA PHE A 175 4.38 -11.29 0.02
C PHE A 175 3.72 -11.59 -1.34
N ALA A 176 2.41 -11.38 -1.47
CA ALA A 176 1.68 -11.64 -2.70
C ALA A 176 2.13 -10.71 -3.84
N SER A 177 2.24 -9.40 -3.58
CA SER A 177 2.75 -8.40 -4.53
C SER A 177 4.16 -8.76 -5.00
N GLY A 178 5.05 -9.16 -4.09
CA GLY A 178 6.41 -9.58 -4.42
C GLY A 178 6.46 -10.80 -5.34
N LEU A 179 5.64 -11.83 -5.07
CA LEU A 179 5.53 -13.01 -5.94
C LEU A 179 4.96 -12.66 -7.31
N ALA A 180 3.90 -11.86 -7.35
CA ALA A 180 3.25 -11.45 -8.59
C ALA A 180 4.21 -10.62 -9.47
N MET A 181 4.92 -9.65 -8.88
CA MET A 181 5.93 -8.84 -9.58
C MET A 181 7.07 -9.69 -10.12
N ARG A 182 7.64 -10.60 -9.31
CA ARG A 182 8.70 -11.51 -9.75
C ARG A 182 8.27 -12.38 -10.92
N ARG A 183 7.02 -12.84 -10.93
CA ARG A 183 6.46 -13.62 -12.03
C ARG A 183 6.32 -12.76 -13.30
N LEU A 184 5.84 -11.51 -13.18
CA LEU A 184 5.73 -10.59 -14.31
C LEU A 184 7.09 -10.25 -14.92
N ASP A 185 8.11 -9.99 -14.08
CA ASP A 185 9.46 -9.72 -14.55
C ASP A 185 10.04 -10.92 -15.32
N ALA A 186 9.81 -12.14 -14.83
CA ALA A 186 10.21 -13.36 -15.54
C ALA A 186 9.51 -13.50 -16.91
N LEU A 187 8.22 -13.17 -17.00
CA LEU A 187 7.47 -13.18 -18.26
C LEU A 187 7.96 -12.09 -19.22
N LEU A 188 8.31 -10.91 -18.71
CA LEU A 188 8.87 -9.81 -19.49
C LEU A 188 10.26 -10.15 -20.03
N ALA A 189 11.12 -10.75 -19.22
CA ALA A 189 12.45 -11.19 -19.65
C ALA A 189 12.37 -12.28 -20.73
N ALA A 190 11.35 -13.15 -20.66
CA ALA A 190 11.08 -14.17 -21.67
C ALA A 190 10.27 -13.65 -22.88
N ALA A 191 9.79 -12.41 -22.86
CA ALA A 191 8.99 -11.86 -23.95
C ALA A 191 9.85 -11.71 -25.23
N PRO A 192 9.25 -11.93 -26.42
CA PRO A 192 9.98 -11.80 -27.66
C PRO A 192 10.54 -10.38 -27.84
N LEU A 193 11.56 -10.28 -28.69
CA LEU A 193 12.07 -8.99 -29.13
C LEU A 193 10.97 -8.21 -29.87
N PRO A 194 10.95 -6.87 -29.76
CA PRO A 194 10.01 -6.04 -30.53
C PRO A 194 10.13 -6.32 -32.03
N THR A 195 9.00 -6.51 -32.69
CA THR A 195 8.91 -6.74 -34.15
C THR A 195 8.35 -5.54 -34.89
N ARG A 196 7.84 -4.52 -34.17
CA ARG A 196 7.25 -3.30 -34.71
C ARG A 196 8.15 -2.10 -34.43
N GLY A 197 8.25 -1.20 -35.41
CA GLY A 197 9.01 0.06 -35.29
C GLY A 197 8.32 1.16 -34.47
N LYS A 198 7.50 0.80 -33.47
CA LYS A 198 6.77 1.73 -32.61
C LYS A 198 7.27 1.63 -31.18
N THR A 199 7.58 2.76 -30.57
CA THR A 199 8.12 2.85 -29.21
C THR A 199 7.13 3.52 -28.27
N ILE A 200 6.83 2.87 -27.15
CA ILE A 200 6.01 3.42 -26.08
C ILE A 200 6.89 3.60 -24.83
N LEU A 201 6.86 4.79 -24.25
CA LEU A 201 7.46 5.05 -22.95
C LEU A 201 6.39 4.84 -21.87
N VAL A 202 6.66 4.05 -20.85
CA VAL A 202 5.73 3.77 -19.75
C VAL A 202 6.38 4.16 -18.44
N GLY A 203 5.69 4.93 -17.61
CA GLY A 203 6.15 5.21 -16.26
C GLY A 203 5.07 5.73 -15.35
N CYS A 204 5.41 5.80 -14.07
CA CYS A 204 4.58 6.36 -13.03
C CYS A 204 5.05 7.79 -12.70
N PRO A 205 4.14 8.77 -12.57
CA PRO A 205 4.47 10.15 -12.21
C PRO A 205 5.07 10.22 -10.79
N PRO A 206 5.54 11.41 -10.36
CA PRO A 206 5.98 11.59 -8.98
C PRO A 206 4.91 11.15 -7.98
N GLU A 207 5.33 10.62 -6.84
CA GLU A 207 4.48 10.07 -5.77
C GLU A 207 3.68 8.81 -6.13
N GLU A 208 3.84 8.26 -7.35
CA GLU A 208 3.25 6.97 -7.70
C GLU A 208 4.24 5.81 -7.59
N TRP A 209 3.99 4.92 -6.63
CA TRP A 209 4.80 3.74 -6.36
C TRP A 209 4.18 2.43 -6.86
N HIS A 210 2.92 2.45 -7.29
CA HIS A 210 2.17 1.27 -7.73
C HIS A 210 2.47 0.97 -9.20
N THR A 211 3.40 0.04 -9.40
CA THR A 211 3.92 -0.35 -10.71
C THR A 211 3.19 -1.50 -11.38
N PHE A 212 2.42 -2.28 -10.62
CA PHE A 212 1.89 -3.57 -11.04
C PHE A 212 1.08 -3.50 -12.35
N SER A 213 0.13 -2.57 -12.45
CA SER A 213 -0.71 -2.40 -13.64
C SER A 213 0.08 -1.85 -14.85
N ALA A 214 1.03 -0.95 -14.62
CA ALA A 214 1.93 -0.44 -15.65
C ALA A 214 2.85 -1.54 -16.21
N LEU A 215 3.33 -2.44 -15.34
CA LEU A 215 4.16 -3.58 -15.71
C LEU A 215 3.36 -4.64 -16.48
N LEU A 216 2.12 -4.93 -16.06
CA LEU A 216 1.18 -5.78 -16.80
C LEU A 216 0.94 -5.26 -18.22
N LEU A 217 0.65 -3.96 -18.34
CA LEU A 217 0.42 -3.35 -19.64
C LEU A 217 1.68 -3.38 -20.51
N THR A 218 2.86 -3.15 -19.91
CA THR A 218 4.16 -3.31 -20.59
C THR A 218 4.31 -4.71 -21.16
N LEU A 219 3.98 -5.76 -20.39
CA LEU A 219 4.03 -7.15 -20.86
C LEU A 219 3.09 -7.37 -22.06
N PHE A 220 1.85 -6.89 -22.00
CA PHE A 220 0.87 -7.07 -23.07
C PHE A 220 1.25 -6.34 -24.36
N LEU A 221 1.87 -5.16 -24.24
CA LEU A 221 2.36 -4.39 -25.38
C LEU A 221 3.60 -5.05 -26.01
N ARG A 222 4.55 -5.52 -25.18
CA ARG A 222 5.74 -6.27 -25.63
C ARG A 222 5.36 -7.54 -26.37
N ARG A 223 4.35 -8.28 -25.88
CA ARG A 223 3.83 -9.50 -26.52
C ARG A 223 3.12 -9.23 -27.86
N ARG A 224 2.68 -7.99 -28.10
CA ARG A 224 2.19 -7.52 -29.41
C ARG A 224 3.30 -6.97 -30.32
N GLY A 225 4.56 -7.16 -29.93
CA GLY A 225 5.73 -6.78 -30.72
C GLY A 225 6.08 -5.29 -30.67
N LEU A 226 5.45 -4.50 -29.80
CA LEU A 226 5.81 -3.09 -29.61
C LEU A 226 7.10 -2.97 -28.81
N ASN A 227 7.90 -1.95 -29.12
CA ASN A 227 9.03 -1.59 -28.28
C ASN A 227 8.51 -0.78 -27.08
N VAL A 228 8.78 -1.25 -25.87
CA VAL A 228 8.31 -0.59 -24.65
C VAL A 228 9.50 -0.32 -23.75
N ILE A 229 9.66 0.95 -23.38
CA ILE A 229 10.66 1.40 -22.41
C ILE A 229 9.93 1.69 -21.12
N TYR A 230 10.23 0.90 -20.08
CA TYR A 230 9.59 1.00 -18.77
C TYR A 230 10.50 1.72 -17.79
N LEU A 231 10.03 2.84 -17.23
CA LEU A 231 10.80 3.70 -16.33
C LEU A 231 10.55 3.41 -14.84
N GLY A 232 9.55 2.61 -14.51
CA GLY A 232 9.24 2.28 -13.13
C GLY A 232 8.37 3.32 -12.40
N ALA A 233 8.45 3.23 -11.07
CA ALA A 233 7.75 4.08 -10.10
C ALA A 233 8.39 5.48 -9.96
N ASN A 234 7.59 6.44 -9.50
CA ASN A 234 8.00 7.71 -8.93
C ASN A 234 9.07 8.45 -9.74
N VAL A 235 8.82 8.61 -11.05
CA VAL A 235 9.78 9.25 -11.95
C VAL A 235 9.56 10.77 -11.89
N PRO A 236 10.59 11.57 -11.51
CA PRO A 236 10.47 13.02 -11.45
C PRO A 236 10.13 13.63 -12.82
N ILE A 237 9.36 14.72 -12.84
CA ILE A 237 8.91 15.41 -14.06
C ILE A 237 10.09 15.73 -14.99
N SER A 238 11.14 16.35 -14.46
CA SER A 238 12.32 16.73 -15.25
C SER A 238 13.03 15.52 -15.88
N ARG A 239 13.01 14.36 -15.22
CA ARG A 239 13.60 13.11 -15.74
C ARG A 239 12.74 12.48 -16.84
N PHE A 240 11.42 12.63 -16.75
CA PHE A 240 10.51 12.28 -17.84
C PHE A 240 10.79 13.11 -19.09
N GLU A 241 10.91 14.43 -18.95
CA GLU A 241 11.19 15.35 -20.07
C GLU A 241 12.52 15.01 -20.78
N GLU A 242 13.59 14.79 -20.00
CA GLU A 242 14.89 14.34 -20.50
C GLU A 242 14.77 13.03 -21.29
N THR A 243 14.03 12.07 -20.76
CA THR A 243 13.86 10.75 -21.38
C THR A 243 13.01 10.81 -22.64
N VAL A 244 11.90 11.56 -22.63
CA VAL A 244 11.02 11.74 -23.80
C VAL A 244 11.78 12.40 -24.95
N SER A 245 12.59 13.41 -24.65
CA SER A 245 13.44 14.09 -25.63
C SER A 245 14.47 13.16 -26.26
N MET A 246 15.04 12.23 -25.49
CA MET A 246 16.04 11.26 -25.93
C MET A 246 15.43 10.12 -26.75
N VAL A 247 14.34 9.52 -26.25
CA VAL A 247 13.72 8.30 -26.80
C VAL A 247 12.90 8.60 -28.05
N LYS A 248 12.27 9.78 -28.12
CA LYS A 248 11.30 10.13 -29.18
C LYS A 248 10.20 9.07 -29.34
N ALA A 249 9.58 8.71 -28.22
CA ALA A 249 8.53 7.70 -28.20
C ALA A 249 7.28 8.14 -29.01
N ASP A 250 6.60 7.17 -29.64
CA ASP A 250 5.33 7.40 -30.34
C ASP A 250 4.19 7.72 -29.38
N LEU A 251 4.24 7.17 -28.15
CA LEU A 251 3.32 7.47 -27.05
C LEU A 251 4.07 7.48 -25.71
N VAL A 252 3.60 8.31 -24.78
CA VAL A 252 4.03 8.31 -23.38
C VAL A 252 2.84 7.95 -22.50
N LEU A 253 2.96 6.85 -21.77
CA LEU A 253 1.95 6.32 -20.88
C LEU A 253 2.28 6.65 -19.43
N LEU A 254 1.33 7.32 -18.76
CA LEU A 254 1.39 7.61 -17.33
C LEU A 254 0.31 6.83 -16.58
N ALA A 255 0.69 6.13 -15.51
CA ALA A 255 -0.25 5.39 -14.66
C ALA A 255 -0.38 6.02 -13.27
N ALA A 256 -1.59 6.19 -12.75
CA ALA A 256 -1.85 6.70 -11.40
C ALA A 256 -2.98 5.91 -10.68
N HIS A 257 -2.80 5.63 -9.39
CA HIS A 257 -3.71 4.85 -8.54
C HIS A 257 -4.30 5.66 -7.40
N HIS A 258 -3.64 6.76 -7.01
CA HIS A 258 -4.04 7.62 -5.89
C HIS A 258 -4.31 9.05 -6.34
N LEU A 259 -5.09 9.80 -5.56
CA LEU A 259 -5.42 11.19 -5.88
C LEU A 259 -4.18 12.09 -6.00
N VAL A 260 -3.21 11.92 -5.09
CA VAL A 260 -1.92 12.63 -5.14
C VAL A 260 -1.20 12.37 -6.46
N SER A 261 -1.12 11.09 -6.86
CA SER A 261 -0.49 10.71 -8.13
C SER A 261 -1.27 11.20 -9.36
N ALA A 262 -2.59 11.40 -9.28
CA ALA A 262 -3.35 12.01 -10.36
C ALA A 262 -3.02 13.50 -10.54
N ALA A 263 -2.80 14.22 -9.43
CA ALA A 263 -2.37 15.61 -9.47
C ALA A 263 -0.96 15.76 -10.05
N THR A 264 0.00 14.91 -9.66
CA THR A 264 1.35 14.91 -10.24
C THR A 264 1.35 14.39 -11.68
N LEU A 265 0.46 13.45 -12.04
CA LEU A 265 0.25 13.02 -13.42
C LEU A 265 -0.18 14.20 -14.29
N GLN A 266 -1.14 15.00 -13.85
CA GLN A 266 -1.60 16.18 -14.58
C GLN A 266 -0.45 17.14 -14.88
N GLN A 267 0.38 17.45 -13.89
CA GLN A 267 1.55 18.31 -14.06
C GLN A 267 2.56 17.72 -15.04
N THR A 268 2.87 16.43 -14.88
CA THR A 268 3.79 15.71 -15.78
C THR A 268 3.26 15.74 -17.21
N ALA A 269 1.99 15.42 -17.39
CA ALA A 269 1.34 15.37 -18.70
C ALA A 269 1.26 16.76 -19.36
N LEU A 270 1.03 17.84 -18.59
CA LEU A 270 1.05 19.21 -19.10
C LEU A 270 2.44 19.59 -19.66
N GLN A 271 3.51 19.27 -18.93
CA GLN A 271 4.88 19.55 -19.39
C GLN A 271 5.24 18.74 -20.64
N LEU A 272 4.91 17.45 -20.64
CA LEU A 272 5.16 16.58 -21.78
C LEU A 272 4.35 17.01 -23.03
N ALA A 273 3.08 17.36 -22.85
CA ALA A 273 2.23 17.86 -23.93
C ALA A 273 2.75 19.20 -24.50
N ALA A 274 3.30 20.09 -23.66
CA ALA A 274 3.93 21.33 -24.11
C ALA A 274 5.18 21.09 -24.98
N GLN A 275 5.84 19.94 -24.82
CA GLN A 275 6.96 19.50 -25.67
C GLN A 275 6.48 18.71 -26.91
N GLY A 276 5.18 18.59 -27.13
CA GLY A 276 4.59 17.86 -28.26
C GLY A 276 4.51 16.34 -28.06
N ALA A 277 4.72 15.83 -26.84
CA ALA A 277 4.57 14.41 -26.56
C ALA A 277 3.10 13.97 -26.64
N ARG A 278 2.87 12.77 -27.17
CA ARG A 278 1.55 12.15 -27.24
C ARG A 278 1.27 11.38 -25.95
N VAL A 279 0.63 12.04 -25.00
CA VAL A 279 0.36 11.49 -23.67
C VAL A 279 -0.92 10.66 -23.65
N VAL A 280 -0.83 9.47 -23.07
CA VAL A 280 -1.97 8.62 -22.69
C VAL A 280 -1.86 8.28 -21.21
N PHE A 281 -3.00 8.04 -20.57
CA PHE A 281 -3.01 7.78 -19.13
C PHE A 281 -4.05 6.74 -18.72
N GLY A 282 -3.82 6.14 -17.56
CA GLY A 282 -4.75 5.19 -16.96
C GLY A 282 -4.42 4.92 -15.49
N GLY A 283 -5.09 3.92 -14.93
CA GLY A 283 -4.92 3.50 -13.53
C GLY A 283 -6.17 3.72 -12.69
N ARG A 284 -6.15 3.14 -11.48
CA ARG A 284 -7.35 2.95 -10.65
C ARG A 284 -8.06 4.27 -10.29
N ILE A 285 -7.32 5.34 -10.07
CA ILE A 285 -7.90 6.62 -9.62
C ILE A 285 -8.92 7.19 -10.61
N PHE A 286 -8.71 6.94 -11.92
CA PHE A 286 -9.61 7.39 -12.97
C PHE A 286 -10.87 6.52 -13.10
N ASN A 287 -10.87 5.32 -12.52
CA ASN A 287 -12.07 4.49 -12.38
C ASN A 287 -12.89 4.94 -11.17
N LEU A 288 -12.22 5.28 -10.06
CA LEU A 288 -12.87 5.79 -8.85
C LEU A 288 -13.48 7.17 -9.06
N HIS A 289 -12.79 8.04 -9.79
CA HIS A 289 -13.23 9.41 -10.08
C HIS A 289 -13.26 9.67 -11.60
N PRO A 290 -14.35 9.32 -12.30
CA PRO A 290 -14.45 9.53 -13.74
C PRO A 290 -14.27 10.98 -14.19
N SER A 291 -14.63 11.96 -13.35
CA SER A 291 -14.43 13.38 -13.66
C SER A 291 -12.96 13.78 -13.75
N LEU A 292 -12.03 13.04 -13.14
CA LEU A 292 -10.58 13.28 -13.29
C LEU A 292 -10.10 13.03 -14.72
N ARG A 293 -10.80 12.19 -15.50
CA ARG A 293 -10.44 11.90 -16.90
C ARG A 293 -10.42 13.17 -17.75
N HIS A 294 -11.30 14.12 -17.45
CA HIS A 294 -11.37 15.41 -18.14
C HIS A 294 -10.35 16.42 -17.64
N LYS A 295 -9.58 16.12 -16.57
CA LYS A 295 -8.57 17.04 -16.02
C LYS A 295 -7.17 16.79 -16.57
N MET A 296 -6.95 15.69 -17.29
CA MET A 296 -5.62 15.26 -17.74
C MET A 296 -5.38 15.64 -19.20
N PRO A 297 -4.22 16.24 -19.55
CA PRO A 297 -3.88 16.59 -20.93
C PRO A 297 -3.36 15.37 -21.72
N GLY A 298 -4.25 14.41 -21.97
CA GLY A 298 -3.94 13.18 -22.71
C GLY A 298 -5.20 12.36 -23.00
N HIS A 299 -5.03 11.15 -23.53
CA HIS A 299 -6.14 10.22 -23.73
C HIS A 299 -6.23 9.17 -22.62
N PHE A 300 -7.41 9.03 -22.03
CA PHE A 300 -7.69 7.96 -21.09
C PHE A 300 -7.76 6.62 -21.82
N LEU A 301 -7.04 5.62 -21.32
CA LEU A 301 -6.93 4.31 -21.98
C LEU A 301 -8.14 3.40 -21.75
N GLY A 302 -8.97 3.69 -20.77
CA GLY A 302 -10.12 2.88 -20.40
C GLY A 302 -9.97 2.26 -19.02
N GLU A 303 -11.04 1.61 -18.57
CA GLU A 303 -11.16 1.13 -17.19
C GLU A 303 -10.51 -0.25 -16.97
N ARG A 304 -10.17 -0.95 -18.05
CA ARG A 304 -9.68 -2.32 -18.05
C ARG A 304 -8.42 -2.45 -18.92
N LEU A 305 -7.54 -3.38 -18.55
CA LEU A 305 -6.27 -3.59 -19.25
C LEU A 305 -6.44 -4.17 -20.66
N ASP A 306 -7.43 -5.04 -20.86
CA ASP A 306 -7.75 -5.63 -22.17
C ASP A 306 -8.13 -4.55 -23.19
N THR A 307 -9.06 -3.67 -22.84
CA THR A 307 -9.51 -2.55 -23.70
C THR A 307 -8.45 -1.44 -23.80
N SER A 308 -7.59 -1.29 -22.80
CA SER A 308 -6.49 -0.32 -22.83
C SER A 308 -5.53 -0.59 -23.99
N VAL A 309 -5.23 -1.87 -24.27
CA VAL A 309 -4.32 -2.21 -25.37
C VAL A 309 -4.93 -1.87 -26.73
N GLU A 310 -6.23 -2.14 -26.93
CA GLU A 310 -6.93 -1.77 -28.16
C GLU A 310 -6.96 -0.26 -28.38
N THR A 311 -7.15 0.51 -27.30
CA THR A 311 -7.10 1.97 -27.34
C THR A 311 -5.71 2.48 -27.70
N ILE A 312 -4.65 1.88 -27.16
CA ILE A 312 -3.26 2.21 -27.54
C ILE A 312 -3.02 1.96 -29.03
N GLU A 313 -3.44 0.81 -29.56
CA GLU A 313 -3.26 0.49 -30.98
C GLU A 313 -3.93 1.51 -31.90
N ARG A 314 -5.15 1.93 -31.56
CA ARG A 314 -5.88 2.99 -32.26
C ARG A 314 -5.14 4.33 -32.19
N LEU A 315 -4.65 4.71 -31.01
CA LEU A 315 -3.95 5.97 -30.78
C LEU A 315 -2.54 6.02 -31.40
N LEU A 316 -1.91 4.87 -31.63
CA LEU A 316 -0.67 4.77 -32.40
C LEU A 316 -0.88 5.08 -33.89
N HIS A 317 -2.08 4.83 -34.42
CA HIS A 317 -2.44 5.09 -35.80
C HIS A 317 -2.94 6.53 -36.00
N ASP A 318 -3.92 6.95 -35.20
CA ASP A 318 -4.52 8.27 -35.23
C ASP A 318 -4.58 8.85 -33.81
N PHE A 319 -3.96 10.01 -33.61
CA PHE A 319 -3.85 10.67 -32.31
C PHE A 319 -4.57 12.03 -32.37
N PRO A 320 -5.90 12.07 -32.17
CA PRO A 320 -6.62 13.32 -32.14
C PRO A 320 -6.15 14.19 -30.96
N SER A 321 -6.33 15.51 -31.06
CA SER A 321 -6.02 16.40 -29.95
C SER A 321 -6.87 16.04 -28.72
N PRO A 322 -6.26 15.83 -27.53
CA PRO A 322 -7.02 15.50 -26.33
C PRO A 322 -7.86 16.70 -25.87
N THR A 323 -9.05 16.44 -25.35
CA THR A 323 -9.93 17.45 -24.74
C THR A 323 -9.84 17.37 -23.22
N TYR A 324 -9.48 18.49 -22.57
CA TYR A 324 -9.34 18.54 -21.12
C TYR A 324 -9.59 19.94 -20.55
N ASP A 325 -10.08 19.97 -19.31
CA ASP A 325 -10.39 21.16 -18.52
C ASP A 325 -9.16 21.60 -17.74
N ASN A 326 -8.42 22.56 -18.30
CA ASN A 326 -7.24 23.13 -17.64
C ASN A 326 -7.56 24.31 -16.70
N ALA A 327 -8.82 24.78 -16.68
CA ALA A 327 -9.20 25.92 -15.87
C ALA A 327 -9.32 25.50 -14.39
N LEU A 328 -8.38 25.96 -13.56
CA LEU A 328 -8.50 25.92 -12.11
C LEU A 328 -9.20 27.20 -11.64
N PRO A 329 -10.34 27.12 -10.93
CA PRO A 329 -10.99 28.31 -10.38
C PRO A 329 -10.01 29.12 -9.51
N SER A 330 -10.15 30.46 -9.54
CA SER A 330 -9.27 31.38 -8.82
C SER A 330 -9.25 31.12 -7.32
N GLU A 331 -10.41 30.77 -6.75
CA GLU A 331 -10.59 30.36 -5.36
C GLU A 331 -9.68 29.18 -5.00
N TYR A 332 -9.73 28.09 -5.79
CA TYR A 332 -8.90 26.90 -5.60
C TYR A 332 -7.41 27.19 -5.77
N SER A 333 -7.05 28.04 -6.74
CA SER A 333 -5.67 28.45 -6.98
C SER A 333 -5.07 29.26 -5.82
N LEU A 334 -5.89 30.08 -5.17
CA LEU A 334 -5.51 30.88 -4.00
C LEU A 334 -5.46 30.02 -2.73
N ALA A 335 -6.47 29.14 -2.56
CA ALA A 335 -6.55 28.17 -1.49
C ALA A 335 -5.33 27.24 -1.46
N LEU A 336 -4.95 26.67 -2.62
CA LEU A 336 -3.77 25.81 -2.74
C LEU A 336 -2.48 26.53 -2.31
N ARG A 337 -2.26 27.75 -2.81
CA ARG A 337 -1.07 28.54 -2.46
C ARG A 337 -1.01 28.85 -0.97
N SER A 338 -2.12 29.29 -0.39
CA SER A 338 -2.24 29.54 1.05
C SER A 338 -1.97 28.26 1.86
N PHE A 339 -2.58 27.14 1.43
CA PHE A 339 -2.43 25.84 2.06
C PHE A 339 -0.99 25.36 2.09
N LEU A 340 -0.30 25.34 0.94
CA LEU A 340 1.08 24.87 0.86
C LEU A 340 2.03 25.66 1.76
N VAL A 341 1.86 26.99 1.86
CA VAL A 341 2.69 27.84 2.72
C VAL A 341 2.42 27.60 4.20
N LYS A 342 1.16 27.41 4.58
CA LYS A 342 0.73 27.34 5.99
C LYS A 342 0.51 25.92 6.51
N ARG A 343 0.69 24.89 5.68
CA ARG A 343 0.56 23.48 6.08
C ARG A 343 1.34 23.11 7.36
N PRO A 344 2.59 23.57 7.57
CA PRO A 344 3.30 23.27 8.82
C PRO A 344 2.59 23.79 10.08
N LEU A 345 1.83 24.89 9.98
CA LEU A 345 1.03 25.42 11.10
C LEU A 345 -0.22 24.57 11.37
N VAL A 346 -0.80 24.00 10.31
CA VAL A 346 -1.93 23.05 10.40
C VAL A 346 -1.46 21.78 11.11
N ASP A 347 -0.35 21.20 10.64
CA ASP A 347 0.22 19.98 11.21
C ASP A 347 0.62 20.18 12.68
N ALA A 348 1.24 21.33 13.02
CA ALA A 348 1.60 21.67 14.39
C ALA A 348 0.38 21.80 15.31
N TYR A 349 -0.71 22.41 14.83
CA TYR A 349 -1.94 22.52 15.60
C TYR A 349 -2.54 21.13 15.89
N ILE A 350 -2.62 20.26 14.88
CA ILE A 350 -3.17 18.91 15.07
C ILE A 350 -2.32 18.11 16.05
N ASN A 351 -0.98 18.19 15.93
CA ASN A 351 -0.07 17.54 16.86
C ASN A 351 -0.31 17.98 18.32
N ASP A 352 -0.54 19.27 18.57
CA ASP A 352 -0.85 19.80 19.91
C ASP A 352 -2.18 19.25 20.46
N GLN A 353 -3.22 19.18 19.64
CA GLN A 353 -4.52 18.64 20.07
C GLN A 353 -4.45 17.15 20.45
N PHE A 354 -3.64 16.37 19.72
CA PHE A 354 -3.49 14.93 19.96
C PHE A 354 -2.36 14.56 20.92
N GLN A 355 -1.59 15.50 21.46
CA GLN A 355 -0.65 15.21 22.56
C GLN A 355 -1.38 14.81 23.86
N VAL A 356 -2.63 15.26 24.03
CA VAL A 356 -3.46 15.00 25.22
C VAL A 356 -4.10 13.61 25.17
N ILE A 357 -4.21 13.04 23.96
CA ILE A 357 -4.76 11.70 23.72
C ILE A 357 -3.53 10.78 23.59
N ASP A 358 -3.49 9.66 24.32
CA ASP A 358 -2.41 8.65 24.21
C ASP A 358 -2.42 7.96 22.83
N PHE A 359 -2.07 8.72 21.81
CA PHE A 359 -2.07 8.37 20.39
C PHE A 359 -0.64 8.42 19.88
N SER A 360 -0.22 7.37 19.17
CA SER A 360 1.16 7.25 18.74
C SER A 360 1.52 8.35 17.73
N SER A 361 2.57 9.10 18.04
CA SER A 361 3.03 10.25 17.25
C SER A 361 3.37 9.90 15.81
N ALA A 362 3.87 8.70 15.55
CA ALA A 362 4.22 8.22 14.21
C ALA A 362 2.97 8.02 13.31
N TYR A 363 1.85 7.59 13.90
CA TYR A 363 0.59 7.44 13.15
C TYR A 363 -0.05 8.79 12.87
N LEU A 364 0.02 9.72 13.82
CA LEU A 364 -0.48 11.07 13.60
C LEU A 364 0.30 11.78 12.51
N GLU A 365 1.63 11.64 12.49
CA GLU A 365 2.47 12.15 11.41
C GLU A 365 2.07 11.56 10.06
N THR A 366 1.79 10.26 10.02
CA THR A 366 1.33 9.58 8.80
C THR A 366 -0.05 10.08 8.35
N ALA A 367 -0.98 10.26 9.28
CA ALA A 367 -2.30 10.84 9.02
C ALA A 367 -2.19 12.27 8.45
N ASN A 368 -1.40 13.13 9.09
CA ASN A 368 -1.18 14.52 8.67
C ASN A 368 -0.50 14.60 7.29
N ARG A 369 0.50 13.74 7.05
CA ARG A 369 1.15 13.64 5.74
C ARG A 369 0.16 13.22 4.66
N TYR A 370 -0.62 12.17 4.91
CA TYR A 370 -1.61 11.65 3.98
C TYR A 370 -2.72 12.67 3.69
N MET A 371 -3.37 13.19 4.74
CA MET A 371 -4.45 14.17 4.61
C MET A 371 -3.97 15.44 3.92
N GLY A 372 -2.83 16.00 4.34
CA GLY A 372 -2.31 17.21 3.73
C GLY A 372 -1.90 17.04 2.27
N ASN A 373 -1.39 15.87 1.88
CA ASN A 373 -1.08 15.59 0.47
C ASN A 373 -2.37 15.50 -0.37
N ASN A 374 -3.40 14.84 0.15
CA ASN A 374 -4.69 14.71 -0.53
C ASN A 374 -5.45 16.05 -0.62
N VAL A 375 -5.39 16.89 0.43
CA VAL A 375 -5.93 18.26 0.38
C VAL A 375 -5.22 19.09 -0.68
N ALA A 376 -3.89 19.04 -0.76
CA ALA A 376 -3.15 19.73 -1.81
C ALA A 376 -3.55 19.23 -3.21
N ALA A 377 -3.69 17.91 -3.38
CA ALA A 377 -4.09 17.31 -4.64
C ALA A 377 -5.53 17.69 -5.05
N SER A 378 -6.49 17.66 -4.13
CA SER A 378 -7.89 18.03 -4.40
C SER A 378 -8.01 19.51 -4.77
N LEU A 379 -7.25 20.37 -4.09
CA LEU A 379 -7.18 21.79 -4.40
C LEU A 379 -6.55 22.05 -5.77
N GLN A 380 -5.48 21.33 -6.12
CA GLN A 380 -4.85 21.43 -7.44
C GLN A 380 -5.76 20.96 -8.57
N LEU A 381 -6.55 19.90 -8.33
CA LEU A 381 -7.47 19.33 -9.31
C LEU A 381 -8.81 20.07 -9.37
N GLY A 382 -9.02 21.05 -8.48
CA GLY A 382 -10.15 21.97 -8.51
C GLY A 382 -11.44 21.40 -7.97
N ASN A 383 -11.38 20.36 -7.13
CA ASN A 383 -12.57 19.77 -6.52
C ASN A 383 -12.21 19.06 -5.20
N ILE A 384 -12.72 19.57 -4.07
CA ILE A 384 -12.49 18.96 -2.75
C ILE A 384 -13.21 17.64 -2.53
N HIS A 385 -14.27 17.33 -3.29
CA HIS A 385 -15.02 16.08 -3.15
C HIS A 385 -14.19 14.84 -3.56
N TYR A 386 -13.05 15.03 -4.23
CA TYR A 386 -12.10 13.95 -4.45
C TYR A 386 -11.54 13.36 -3.14
N LEU A 387 -11.62 14.10 -2.04
CA LEU A 387 -11.21 13.62 -0.72
C LEU A 387 -12.12 12.51 -0.16
N GLU A 388 -13.36 12.38 -0.62
CA GLU A 388 -14.34 11.43 -0.06
C GLU A 388 -13.80 9.99 -0.07
N SER A 389 -13.21 9.55 -1.17
CA SER A 389 -12.61 8.21 -1.29
C SER A 389 -11.35 8.03 -0.44
N GLU A 390 -10.65 9.11 -0.11
CA GLU A 390 -9.41 9.08 0.66
C GLU A 390 -9.70 9.05 2.18
N LEU A 391 -10.83 9.63 2.60
CA LEU A 391 -11.25 9.61 4.01
C LEU A 391 -11.58 8.20 4.51
N GLU A 392 -12.07 7.32 3.63
CA GLU A 392 -12.29 5.92 3.95
C GLU A 392 -10.99 5.20 4.34
N TRP A 393 -9.90 5.45 3.62
CA TRP A 393 -8.58 4.90 3.96
C TRP A 393 -8.06 5.46 5.28
N LEU A 394 -8.20 6.79 5.47
CA LEU A 394 -7.81 7.46 6.72
C LEU A 394 -8.58 6.88 7.92
N SER A 395 -9.87 6.61 7.75
CA SER A 395 -10.72 5.95 8.73
C SER A 395 -10.15 4.60 9.16
N GLN A 396 -9.88 3.70 8.20
CA GLN A 396 -9.36 2.36 8.49
C GLN A 396 -7.97 2.41 9.15
N MET A 397 -7.11 3.33 8.70
CA MET A 397 -5.79 3.54 9.31
C MET A 397 -5.93 3.91 10.80
N LEU A 398 -6.85 4.83 11.13
CA LEU A 398 -7.12 5.25 12.51
C LEU A 398 -7.82 4.15 13.34
N LEU A 399 -8.75 3.40 12.73
CA LEU A 399 -9.52 2.32 13.38
C LEU A 399 -8.70 1.08 13.71
N SER A 400 -7.68 0.76 12.90
CA SER A 400 -6.79 -0.38 13.14
C SER A 400 -6.07 -0.35 14.50
N HIS A 401 -6.07 0.81 15.17
CA HIS A 401 -5.37 1.05 16.43
C HIS A 401 -6.29 1.24 17.63
N ARG A 402 -7.53 1.71 17.42
CA ARG A 402 -8.61 1.74 18.42
C ARG A 402 -9.92 1.57 17.66
N SER A 403 -10.79 0.66 18.10
CA SER A 403 -12.09 0.38 17.47
C SER A 403 -13.12 1.52 17.61
N ASP A 404 -12.66 2.78 17.63
CA ASP A 404 -13.45 3.97 17.91
C ASP A 404 -13.55 4.84 16.66
N THR A 405 -14.70 4.78 15.99
CA THR A 405 -15.05 5.64 14.86
C THR A 405 -15.09 7.12 15.24
N ALA A 406 -15.17 7.47 16.52
CA ALA A 406 -15.10 8.85 16.98
C ALA A 406 -13.72 9.48 16.71
N LEU A 407 -12.66 8.68 16.58
CA LEU A 407 -11.30 9.20 16.39
C LEU A 407 -11.11 9.89 15.03
N LEU A 408 -11.70 9.34 13.95
CA LEU A 408 -11.67 10.00 12.64
C LEU A 408 -12.43 11.31 12.70
N HIS A 409 -13.64 11.31 13.27
CA HIS A 409 -14.45 12.52 13.37
C HIS A 409 -13.71 13.61 14.17
N GLN A 410 -13.10 13.26 15.31
CA GLN A 410 -12.27 14.18 16.10
C GLN A 410 -11.08 14.71 15.28
N TYR A 411 -10.40 13.83 14.53
CA TYR A 411 -9.30 14.23 13.67
C TYR A 411 -9.75 15.25 12.61
N LEU A 412 -10.86 14.99 11.92
CA LEU A 412 -11.41 15.88 10.89
C LEU A 412 -11.85 17.23 11.47
N MET A 413 -12.45 17.23 12.67
CA MET A 413 -12.83 18.46 13.38
C MET A 413 -11.60 19.29 13.75
N HIS A 414 -10.56 18.67 14.33
CA HIS A 414 -9.31 19.35 14.63
C HIS A 414 -8.58 19.85 13.37
N TYR A 415 -8.66 19.10 12.27
CA TYR A 415 -8.14 19.53 10.97
C TYR A 415 -8.90 20.77 10.46
N ALA A 416 -10.23 20.77 10.55
CA ALA A 416 -11.06 21.91 10.16
C ALA A 416 -10.75 23.16 11.00
N ASP A 417 -10.61 23.01 12.32
CA ASP A 417 -10.25 24.11 13.24
C ASP A 417 -8.85 24.66 12.94
N ALA A 418 -7.90 23.79 12.61
CA ALA A 418 -6.56 24.18 12.19
C ALA A 418 -6.58 25.00 10.89
N LEU A 419 -7.41 24.61 9.92
CA LEU A 419 -7.60 25.34 8.67
C LEU A 419 -8.27 26.70 8.90
N GLU A 420 -9.33 26.75 9.71
CA GLU A 420 -10.06 27.98 10.02
C GLU A 420 -9.14 29.00 10.71
N LYS A 421 -8.40 28.55 11.74
CA LYS A 421 -7.48 29.41 12.51
C LYS A 421 -6.35 29.99 11.68
N ASN A 422 -5.78 29.21 10.77
CA ASN A 422 -4.55 29.60 10.07
C ASN A 422 -4.81 30.13 8.65
N LEU A 423 -5.90 29.72 7.97
CA LEU A 423 -6.07 29.92 6.53
C LEU A 423 -7.40 30.53 6.08
N SER A 424 -8.34 30.83 7.00
CA SER A 424 -9.55 31.61 6.68
C SER A 424 -9.16 33.00 6.13
N PRO A 425 -9.93 33.57 5.16
CA PRO A 425 -11.16 33.03 4.55
C PRO A 425 -10.94 32.13 3.32
N HIS A 426 -9.70 31.84 2.94
CA HIS A 426 -9.40 31.19 1.65
C HIS A 426 -9.84 29.72 1.55
N LEU A 427 -10.20 29.09 2.67
CA LEU A 427 -10.53 27.66 2.75
C LEU A 427 -11.86 27.40 3.46
N ASP A 428 -12.72 28.41 3.59
CA ASP A 428 -13.99 28.28 4.31
C ASP A 428 -14.90 27.20 3.71
N PHE A 429 -14.86 26.98 2.40
CA PHE A 429 -15.57 25.89 1.72
C PHE A 429 -15.05 24.51 2.13
N LEU A 430 -13.72 24.33 2.26
CA LEU A 430 -13.12 23.09 2.73
C LEU A 430 -13.41 22.86 4.22
N VAL A 431 -13.32 23.91 5.04
CA VAL A 431 -13.68 23.85 6.47
C VAL A 431 -15.14 23.41 6.63
N SER A 432 -16.05 24.01 5.86
CA SER A 432 -17.48 23.69 5.89
C SER A 432 -17.74 22.24 5.48
N TRP A 433 -17.02 21.75 4.46
CA TRP A 433 -17.11 20.36 4.00
C TRP A 433 -16.53 19.35 5.01
N LEU A 434 -15.38 19.64 5.62
CA LEU A 434 -14.82 18.77 6.68
C LEU A 434 -15.76 18.66 7.88
N ARG A 435 -16.37 19.78 8.30
CA ARG A 435 -17.32 19.80 9.42
C ARG A 435 -18.65 19.09 9.12
N SER A 436 -19.04 18.98 7.86
CA SER A 436 -20.26 18.26 7.46
C SER A 436 -20.03 16.76 7.24
N THR A 437 -18.77 16.33 7.13
CA THR A 437 -18.39 14.94 6.96
C THR A 437 -18.52 14.19 8.29
N LYS A 438 -19.26 13.08 8.29
CA LYS A 438 -19.57 12.29 9.49
C LYS A 438 -18.57 11.19 9.75
#